data_AF-A0A9X3S4P0-F1
#
_entry.id   AF-A0A9X3S4P0-F1
#
_cell.length_a   1.000
_cell.length_b   1.000
_cell.length_c   1.000
_cell.angle_alpha   90.00
_cell.angle_beta   90.00
_cell.angle_gamma   90.00
#
_symmetry.space_group_name_H-M   'P 1'
#
loop_
_entity.id
_entity.type
_entity.pdbx_description
1 polymer ?
#
loop_
_entity_poly.entity_id
_entity_poly.type
_entity_poly.pdbx_seq_one_letter_code
_entity_poly.pdbx_strand_id
1 'polypeptide(L)' 'MGRTGLKSGTIYPALHRLEAEGWLRSWSEDVDSSAVGRPPRRLYAITPTGLAAAEAALKPFREAPKPTAKVRFA' A
#
# COMPACT_ATOMS: atom_id res chain seq x y z
N MET A 1 -2.71 2.35 -15.93
CA MET A 1 -3.25 2.53 -14.56
C MET A 1 -2.98 1.27 -13.75
N GLY A 2 -2.40 1.36 -12.55
CA GLY A 2 -2.21 0.20 -11.67
C GLY A 2 -3.53 -0.25 -11.02
N ARG A 3 -3.52 -1.41 -10.34
CA ARG A 3 -4.68 -2.01 -9.64
C ARG A 3 -5.41 -1.07 -8.67
N THR A 4 -4.74 -0.05 -8.16
CA THR A 4 -5.28 0.90 -7.17
C THR A 4 -5.82 2.19 -7.79
N GLY A 5 -5.64 2.42 -9.10
CA GLY A 5 -5.95 3.70 -9.74
C GLY A 5 -5.05 4.88 -9.30
N LEU A 6 -4.12 4.66 -8.37
CA LEU A 6 -3.19 5.67 -7.88
C LEU A 6 -2.03 5.89 -8.86
N LYS A 7 -1.57 7.14 -8.96
CA LYS A 7 -0.34 7.47 -9.68
C LYS A 7 0.87 6.89 -8.93
N SER A 8 1.91 6.47 -9.65
CA SER A 8 3.14 5.93 -9.04
C SER A 8 3.78 6.92 -8.05
N GLY A 9 3.68 8.23 -8.32
CA GLY A 9 4.14 9.29 -7.43
C GLY A 9 3.38 9.38 -6.10
N THR A 10 2.27 8.66 -5.94
CA THR A 10 1.51 8.55 -4.68
C THR A 10 1.80 7.23 -3.96
N ILE A 11 2.08 6.16 -4.72
CA ILE A 11 2.29 4.81 -4.17
C ILE A 11 3.59 4.74 -3.37
N TYR A 12 4.72 5.16 -3.94
CA TYR A 12 6.01 5.01 -3.25
C TYR A 12 6.09 5.83 -1.95
N PRO A 13 5.62 7.09 -1.89
CA PRO A 13 5.55 7.82 -0.63
C PRO A 13 4.62 7.17 0.41
N ALA A 14 3.55 6.49 -0.02
CA ALA A 14 2.70 5.74 0.91
C ALA A 14 3.43 4.51 1.47
N LEU A 15 4.10 3.73 0.62
CA LEU A 15 4.89 2.56 1.06
C LEU A 15 6.01 2.96 2.04
N HIS A 16 6.70 4.06 1.77
CA HIS A 16 7.76 4.57 2.67
C HIS A 16 7.23 4.97 4.04
N ARG A 17 6.06 5.63 4.11
CA ARG A 17 5.47 5.99 5.41
C ARG A 17 5.06 4.75 6.20
N LEU A 18 4.42 3.79 5.56
CA LEU A 18 4.03 2.54 6.20
C LEU A 18 5.24 1.72 6.66
N GLU A 19 6.34 1.75 5.93
CA GLU A 19 7.61 1.13 6.35
C GLU A 19 8.24 1.88 7.53
N ALA A 20 8.27 3.21 7.50
CA ALA A 20 8.81 4.04 8.58
C ALA A 20 8.03 3.88 9.90
N GLU A 21 6.71 3.64 9.82
CA GLU A 21 5.86 3.32 10.97
C GLU A 21 5.99 1.85 11.43
N GLY A 22 6.76 1.03 10.72
CA GLY A 22 6.96 -0.40 11.03
C GLY A 22 5.79 -1.30 10.61
N TRP A 23 4.86 -0.80 9.80
CA TRP A 23 3.70 -1.55 9.34
C TRP A 23 4.05 -2.49 8.18
N LEU A 24 5.05 -2.11 7.39
CA LEU A 24 5.62 -2.93 6.33
C LEU A 24 7.08 -3.23 6.61
N ARG A 25 7.55 -4.37 6.12
CA ARG A 25 8.97 -4.64 5.88
C ARG A 25 9.22 -4.71 4.39
N SER A 26 10.34 -4.20 3.92
CA SER A 26 10.78 -4.37 2.53
C SER A 26 12.06 -5.19 2.40
N TRP A 27 12.24 -5.84 1.27
CA TRP A 27 13.49 -6.49 0.88
C TRP A 27 13.65 -6.48 -0.64
N SER A 28 14.88 -6.58 -1.11
CA SER A 28 15.15 -6.83 -2.53
C SER A 28 14.86 -8.29 -2.84
N GLU A 29 14.19 -8.53 -3.97
CA GLU A 29 14.00 -9.87 -4.50
C GLU A 29 15.34 -10.58 -4.70
N ASP A 30 15.38 -11.86 -4.34
CA ASP A 30 16.60 -12.67 -4.43
C ASP A 30 16.70 -13.32 -5.81
N VAL A 31 17.22 -12.55 -6.78
CA VAL A 31 17.41 -12.98 -8.18
C VAL A 31 18.71 -12.43 -8.75
N ASP A 32 19.36 -13.23 -9.60
CA ASP A 32 20.43 -12.72 -10.47
C ASP A 32 19.84 -11.85 -11.57
N SER A 33 20.20 -10.57 -11.57
CA SER A 33 19.72 -9.56 -12.52
C SER A 33 20.11 -9.88 -13.97
N SER A 34 21.26 -10.53 -14.17
CA SER A 34 21.72 -10.94 -15.50
C SER A 34 20.85 -12.06 -16.07
N ALA A 35 20.48 -13.02 -15.22
CA ALA A 35 19.62 -14.14 -15.61
C ALA A 35 18.17 -13.68 -15.91
N VAL A 36 17.63 -12.71 -15.15
CA VAL A 36 16.24 -12.25 -15.32
C VAL A 36 16.08 -11.03 -16.23
N GLY A 37 17.18 -10.41 -16.68
CA GLY A 37 17.17 -9.27 -17.61
C GLY A 37 16.55 -7.99 -17.04
N ARG A 38 16.51 -7.83 -15.71
CA ARG A 38 15.98 -6.64 -15.04
C ARG A 38 16.57 -6.47 -13.63
N PRO A 39 16.51 -5.26 -13.05
CA PRO A 39 16.82 -5.08 -11.63
C PRO A 39 15.89 -5.91 -10.73
N PRO A 40 16.34 -6.30 -9.52
CA PRO A 40 15.50 -6.99 -8.55
C PRO A 40 14.31 -6.13 -8.13
N ARG A 41 13.14 -6.74 -7.91
CA ARG A 41 11.98 -6.02 -7.41
C ARG A 41 12.17 -5.70 -5.93
N ARG A 42 11.65 -4.55 -5.49
CA ARG A 42 11.45 -4.30 -4.06
C ARG A 42 10.15 -4.98 -3.64
N LEU A 43 10.25 -5.98 -2.77
CA LEU A 43 9.12 -6.73 -2.22
C LEU A 43 8.75 -6.17 -0.85
N TYR A 44 7.47 -6.31 -0.49
CA TYR A 44 6.93 -5.83 0.77
C TYR A 44 6.06 -6.91 1.42
N ALA A 45 6.09 -6.96 2.75
CA ALA A 45 5.17 -7.78 3.54
C ALA A 45 4.65 -6.95 4.71
N ILE A 46 3.39 -7.18 5.06
CA ILE A 46 2.79 -6.60 6.26
C ILE A 46 3.37 -7.26 7.51
N THR A 47 3.72 -6.46 8.51
CA THR A 47 4.18 -6.96 9.81
C THR A 47 2.97 -7.27 10.71
N PRO A 48 3.14 -8.04 11.80
CA PRO A 48 2.06 -8.23 12.78
C PRO A 48 1.55 -6.89 13.34
N THR A 49 2.46 -5.95 13.65
CA THR A 49 2.12 -4.59 14.07
C THR A 49 1.32 -3.84 13.01
N GLY A 50 1.76 -3.93 11.75
CA GLY A 50 1.08 -3.30 10.63
C GLY A 50 -0.31 -3.86 10.37
N LEU A 51 -0.50 -5.16 10.58
CA LEU A 51 -1.81 -5.79 10.43
C LEU A 51 -2.80 -5.25 11.48
N ALA A 52 -2.40 -5.24 12.76
CA ALA A 52 -3.23 -4.69 13.83
C ALA A 52 -3.55 -3.20 13.61
N ALA A 53 -2.56 -2.42 13.19
CA ALA A 53 -2.74 -0.99 12.95
C ALA A 53 -3.62 -0.71 11.71
N ALA A 54 -3.47 -1.51 10.65
CA ALA A 54 -4.33 -1.43 9.47
C ALA A 54 -5.79 -1.77 9.79
N GLU A 55 -6.04 -2.80 10.61
CA GLU A 55 -7.39 -3.16 11.06
C GLU A 55 -8.05 -2.02 11.84
N ALA A 56 -7.32 -1.43 12.79
CA ALA A 56 -7.80 -0.27 13.55
C ALA A 56 -8.09 0.93 12.64
N ALA A 57 -7.21 1.23 11.67
CA ALA A 57 -7.38 2.32 10.72
C ALA A 57 -8.58 2.10 9.77
N LEU A 58 -8.89 0.85 9.42
CA LEU A 58 -10.00 0.50 8.52
C LEU A 58 -11.36 0.48 9.23
N LYS A 59 -11.41 0.24 10.54
CA LYS A 59 -12.65 0.10 11.30
C LYS A 59 -13.65 1.26 11.06
N PRO A 60 -13.26 2.55 11.11
CA PRO A 60 -14.19 3.66 10.87
C PRO A 60 -14.79 3.65 9.46
N PHE A 61 -14.04 3.17 8.46
CA PHE A 61 -14.49 3.13 7.06
C PHE A 61 -15.41 1.94 6.76
N ARG A 62 -15.34 0.87 7.56
CA ARG A 62 -16.25 -0.27 7.47
C ARG A 62 -17.59 0.02 8.15
N GLU A 63 -17.55 0.77 9.23
CA GLU A 63 -18.73 1.14 10.04
C GLU A 63 -19.44 2.38 9.50
N ALA A 64 -18.74 3.22 8.72
CA ALA A 64 -19.37 4.33 8.04
C ALA A 64 -20.47 3.84 7.06
N PRO A 65 -21.67 4.45 7.06
CA PRO A 65 -22.67 4.14 6.07
C PRO A 65 -22.07 4.38 4.68
N LYS A 66 -22.29 3.45 3.74
CA LYS A 66 -21.85 3.60 2.35
C LYS A 66 -22.29 4.99 1.88
N PRO A 67 -21.38 5.85 1.38
CA PRO A 67 -21.78 7.13 0.87
C PRO A 67 -22.76 6.91 -0.28
N THR A 68 -24.04 7.19 -0.03
CA THR A 68 -25.10 7.26 -1.03
C THR A 68 -24.87 8.54 -1.83
N ALA A 69 -23.88 8.50 -2.72
CA ALA A 69 -23.51 9.64 -3.52
C ALA A 69 -24.66 10.07 -4.44
N LYS A 70 -25.20 11.28 -4.20
CA LYS A 70 -25.31 12.36 -5.20
C LYS A 70 -25.31 13.71 -4.47
N VAL A 71 -24.13 14.24 -4.15
CA VAL A 71 -24.02 15.69 -3.92
C VAL A 71 -23.91 16.34 -5.30
N ARG A 72 -25.02 16.91 -5.78
CA ARG A 72 -24.98 17.85 -6.90
C ARG A 72 -24.46 19.17 -6.36
N PHE A 73 -23.28 19.58 -6.78
CA PHE A 73 -22.88 20.97 -6.66
C PHE A 73 -23.61 21.73 -7.77
N ALA A 74 -24.46 22.68 -7.37
CA ALA A 74 -25.13 23.63 -8.25
C ALA A 74 -24.21 24.83 -8.52
#